data_AF-A0A8T2YL76-F1
#
_entry.id   AF-A0A8T2YL76-F1
#
_cell.length_a   1.000
_cell.length_b   1.000
_cell.length_c   1.000
_cell.angle_alpha   90.00
_cell.angle_beta   90.00
_cell.angle_gamma   90.00
#
_symmetry.space_group_name_H-M   'P 1'
#
loop_
_entity.id
_entity.type
_entity.pdbx_description
1 polymer ?
#
loop_
_entity_poly.entity_id
_entity_poly.type
_entity_poly.pdbx_seq_one_letter_code
_entity_poly.pdbx_strand_id
1 'polypeptide(L)'
;MASKRILKELKDLQKDPPTSCSAGPVAEDMFHWQATIMGPADSPYAGGVFLVTIHFPPDYPFKPPKVAFRTKVFHPNINSNGSICLDILKEQWSPALTISKVLLSICSLLTDPNPDDPLVPEIAHMYKTDRSKYEATARSWTQKCGASRRDLAIRALSFNVKTPLFLDIWYTTLSCLGLKVWKSDMGLCLDKHKRDADNDELHVEFAGGNVHLITTKESWDQKLSEASRDGKIVLANFSATWCGPCKQIAPFYNELSEKYPSLLFLLVDVDELSDLSTSWEIKATPTFFFLRDGKQLEKLVGANKPELQKKITAIVDSLPPSDE
;
A
#
# COMPACT_ATOMS: atom_id res chain seq x y z
N MET A 1 6.69 -7.74 -10.65
CA MET A 1 5.70 -8.29 -9.69
C MET A 1 5.96 -7.80 -8.28
N ALA A 2 7.22 -7.85 -7.80
CA ALA A 2 7.64 -7.33 -6.50
C ALA A 2 7.16 -5.89 -6.19
N SER A 3 7.46 -4.90 -7.03
CA SER A 3 7.07 -3.50 -6.78
C SER A 3 5.57 -3.32 -6.57
N LYS A 4 4.76 -4.09 -7.31
CA LYS A 4 3.29 -4.04 -7.29
C LYS A 4 2.78 -4.58 -5.95
N ARG A 5 3.37 -5.71 -5.52
CA ARG A 5 3.11 -6.31 -4.22
C ARG A 5 3.51 -5.37 -3.07
N ILE A 6 4.68 -4.76 -3.15
CA ILE A 6 5.17 -3.80 -2.14
C ILE A 6 4.24 -2.57 -2.05
N LEU A 7 3.84 -2.01 -3.20
CA LEU A 7 2.88 -0.90 -3.25
C LEU A 7 1.51 -1.28 -2.68
N LYS A 8 1.03 -2.50 -2.94
CA LYS A 8 -0.21 -3.00 -2.35
C LYS A 8 -0.10 -3.03 -0.82
N GLU A 9 0.98 -3.62 -0.30
CA GLU A 9 1.19 -3.69 1.14
C GLU A 9 1.36 -2.31 1.79
N LEU A 10 1.93 -1.33 1.08
CA LEU A 10 2.00 0.05 1.55
C LEU A 10 0.61 0.65 1.69
N LYS A 11 -0.26 0.47 0.69
CA LYS A 11 -1.65 0.92 0.74
C LYS A 11 -2.43 0.23 1.86
N ASP A 12 -2.25 -1.08 2.01
CA ASP A 12 -2.89 -1.87 3.07
C ASP A 12 -2.47 -1.35 4.46
N LEU A 13 -1.18 -1.07 4.67
CA LEU A 13 -0.65 -0.47 5.90
C LEU A 13 -1.16 0.96 6.15
N GLN A 14 -1.35 1.75 5.10
CA GLN A 14 -1.92 3.11 5.22
C GLN A 14 -3.41 3.08 5.54
N LYS A 15 -4.13 2.08 5.03
CA LYS A 15 -5.57 1.89 5.23
C LYS A 15 -5.88 1.32 6.62
N ASP A 16 -5.10 0.33 7.05
CA ASP A 16 -5.29 -0.37 8.33
C ASP A 16 -3.93 -0.55 9.03
N PRO A 17 -3.41 0.51 9.67
CA PRO A 17 -2.11 0.46 10.32
C PRO A 17 -2.17 -0.40 11.60
N PRO A 18 -1.19 -1.29 11.83
CA PRO A 18 -1.09 -2.04 13.08
C PRO A 18 -0.93 -1.09 14.28
N THR A 19 -1.69 -1.34 15.36
CA THR A 19 -1.88 -0.41 16.49
C THR A 19 -0.60 0.15 17.12
N SER A 20 0.51 -0.60 17.09
CA SER A 20 1.79 -0.21 17.69
C SER A 20 2.93 -0.07 16.68
N CYS A 21 2.66 -0.15 15.38
CA CYS A 21 3.69 -0.06 14.35
C CYS A 21 3.31 0.90 13.22
N SER A 22 4.31 1.54 12.64
CA SER A 22 4.19 2.23 11.35
C SER A 22 5.32 1.79 10.44
N ALA A 23 5.12 1.82 9.13
CA ALA A 23 6.16 1.52 8.15
C ALA A 23 5.92 2.25 6.84
N GLY A 24 7.00 2.55 6.13
CA GLY A 24 6.93 3.14 4.79
C GLY A 24 8.29 3.21 4.10
N PRO A 25 8.31 3.54 2.80
CA PRO A 25 9.54 3.69 2.04
C PRO A 25 10.42 4.83 2.58
N VAL A 26 11.72 4.66 2.46
CA VAL A 26 12.71 5.70 2.79
C VAL A 26 13.03 6.46 1.51
N ALA A 27 12.73 7.76 1.51
CA ALA A 27 12.85 8.62 0.33
C ALA A 27 12.07 8.04 -0.87
N GLU A 28 12.74 7.86 -2.00
CA GLU A 28 12.15 7.37 -3.25
C GLU A 28 12.35 5.86 -3.48
N ASP A 29 13.09 5.19 -2.59
CA ASP A 29 13.38 3.75 -2.73
C ASP A 29 12.23 2.90 -2.17
N MET A 30 11.36 2.43 -3.08
CA MET A 30 10.25 1.53 -2.74
C MET A 30 10.69 0.17 -2.19
N PHE A 31 11.93 -0.26 -2.43
CA PHE A 31 12.47 -1.53 -1.93
C PHE A 31 13.22 -1.39 -0.59
N HIS A 32 13.35 -0.17 -0.08
CA HIS A 32 13.91 0.12 1.23
C HIS A 32 12.89 0.82 2.12
N TRP A 33 12.41 0.13 3.14
CA TRP A 33 11.48 0.70 4.10
C TRP A 33 12.12 0.90 5.47
N GLN A 34 11.55 1.86 6.19
CA GLN A 34 11.75 2.04 7.62
C GLN A 34 10.42 1.80 8.32
N ALA A 35 10.48 1.05 9.41
CA ALA A 35 9.38 0.85 10.33
C ALA A 35 9.73 1.39 11.70
N THR A 36 8.70 1.84 12.42
CA THR A 36 8.77 2.23 13.82
C THR A 36 7.88 1.30 14.62
N ILE A 37 8.44 0.67 15.64
CA ILE A 37 7.72 -0.21 16.56
C ILE A 37 7.72 0.45 17.93
N MET A 38 6.52 0.66 18.47
CA MET A 38 6.33 1.06 19.86
C MET A 38 6.48 -0.17 20.75
N GLY A 39 7.30 -0.07 21.79
CA GLY A 39 7.50 -1.18 22.72
C GLY A 39 6.20 -1.58 23.43
N PRO A 40 5.82 -2.88 23.45
CA PRO A 40 4.60 -3.36 24.09
C PRO A 40 4.50 -2.96 25.57
N ALA A 41 3.32 -2.56 26.03
CA ALA A 41 3.11 -1.97 27.36
C ALA A 41 3.35 -2.95 28.52
N ASP A 42 3.17 -4.24 28.26
CA ASP A 42 3.34 -5.37 29.19
C ASP A 42 4.74 -6.01 29.11
N SER A 43 5.68 -5.36 28.45
CA SER A 43 7.05 -5.85 28.24
C SER A 43 8.09 -4.90 28.87
N PRO A 44 9.34 -5.34 29.10
CA PRO A 44 10.42 -4.44 29.52
C PRO A 44 10.78 -3.39 28.45
N TYR A 45 10.18 -3.47 27.26
CA TYR A 45 10.34 -2.52 26.17
C TYR A 45 9.32 -1.38 26.19
N ALA A 46 8.36 -1.40 27.12
CA ALA A 46 7.30 -0.42 27.26
C ALA A 46 7.83 1.03 27.25
N GLY A 47 7.20 1.87 26.44
CA GLY A 47 7.59 3.28 26.30
C GLY A 47 8.76 3.54 25.35
N GLY A 48 9.51 2.51 24.97
CA GLY A 48 10.56 2.57 23.96
C GLY A 48 10.01 2.72 22.54
N VAL A 49 10.85 3.25 21.66
CA VAL A 49 10.58 3.36 20.23
C VAL A 49 11.75 2.78 19.44
N PHE A 50 11.45 1.79 18.62
CA PHE A 50 12.45 0.98 17.93
C PHE A 50 12.35 1.16 16.43
N LEU A 51 13.44 1.61 15.81
CA LEU A 51 13.55 1.73 14.37
C LEU A 51 13.98 0.41 13.77
N VAL A 52 13.26 -0.03 12.74
CA VAL A 52 13.50 -1.26 11.99
C VAL A 52 13.69 -0.89 10.52
N THR A 53 14.64 -1.53 9.85
CA THR A 53 14.86 -1.39 8.40
C THR A 53 14.42 -2.67 7.70
N ILE A 54 13.78 -2.51 6.56
CA ILE A 54 13.20 -3.60 5.77
C ILE A 54 13.71 -3.42 4.34
N HIS A 55 14.39 -4.43 3.79
CA HIS A 55 14.82 -4.43 2.40
C HIS A 55 14.14 -5.57 1.66
N PHE A 56 13.37 -5.23 0.64
CA PHE A 56 12.70 -6.21 -0.19
C PHE A 56 13.66 -6.76 -1.25
N PRO A 57 13.67 -8.08 -1.51
CA PRO A 57 14.44 -8.64 -2.60
C PRO A 57 13.72 -8.38 -3.96
N PRO A 58 14.45 -8.43 -5.09
CA PRO A 58 13.85 -8.23 -6.42
C PRO A 58 12.74 -9.22 -6.78
N ASP A 59 12.78 -10.42 -6.19
CA ASP A 59 11.82 -11.52 -6.38
C ASP A 59 10.77 -11.61 -5.26
N TYR A 60 10.60 -10.56 -4.45
CA TYR A 60 9.49 -10.46 -3.50
C TYR A 60 8.13 -10.67 -4.22
N PRO A 61 7.16 -11.40 -3.63
CA PRO A 61 7.14 -12.02 -2.30
C PRO A 61 7.62 -13.48 -2.26
N PHE A 62 8.29 -13.98 -3.29
CA PHE A 62 8.76 -15.38 -3.30
C PHE A 62 9.96 -15.61 -2.36
N LYS A 63 10.72 -14.56 -2.07
CA LYS A 63 11.70 -14.53 -0.98
C LYS A 63 11.31 -13.53 0.10
N PRO A 64 11.64 -13.81 1.37
CA PRO A 64 11.36 -12.91 2.48
C PRO A 64 12.15 -11.60 2.35
N PRO A 65 11.64 -10.49 2.94
CA PRO A 65 12.40 -9.27 3.07
C PRO A 65 13.50 -9.44 4.13
N LYS A 66 14.61 -8.73 3.97
CA LYS A 66 15.63 -8.62 5.01
C LYS A 66 15.20 -7.58 6.03
N VAL A 67 14.94 -8.00 7.26
CA VAL A 67 14.47 -7.13 8.35
C VAL A 67 15.52 -7.09 9.46
N ALA A 68 15.85 -5.88 9.92
CA ALA A 68 16.81 -5.68 11.02
C ALA A 68 16.48 -4.45 11.86
N PHE A 69 16.75 -4.52 13.16
CA PHE A 69 16.69 -3.36 14.04
C PHE A 69 17.86 -2.41 13.78
N ARG A 70 17.55 -1.11 13.62
CA ARG A 70 18.55 -0.03 13.68
C ARG A 70 18.79 0.40 15.12
N THR A 71 17.73 0.47 15.92
CA THR A 71 17.83 0.71 17.37
C THR A 71 18.41 -0.52 18.04
N LYS A 72 19.39 -0.36 18.95
CA LYS A 72 19.90 -1.51 19.72
C LYS A 72 18.84 -2.00 20.69
N VAL A 73 18.61 -3.32 20.70
CA VAL A 73 17.63 -3.98 21.57
C VAL A 73 18.32 -5.08 22.36
N PHE A 74 18.11 -5.11 23.68
CA PHE A 74 18.58 -6.19 24.53
C PHE A 74 17.54 -7.31 24.52
N HIS A 75 17.74 -8.36 23.72
CA HIS A 75 16.75 -9.43 23.51
C HIS A 75 17.43 -10.76 23.10
N PRO A 76 16.93 -11.94 23.53
CA PRO A 76 17.55 -13.24 23.20
C PRO A 76 17.63 -13.55 21.70
N ASN A 77 16.59 -13.16 20.95
CA ASN A 77 16.46 -13.42 19.50
C ASN A 77 16.91 -12.24 18.61
N ILE A 78 17.51 -11.19 19.17
CA ILE A 78 18.02 -10.04 18.41
C ILE A 78 19.50 -9.83 18.75
N ASN A 79 20.38 -9.90 17.75
CA ASN A 79 21.81 -9.72 17.98
C ASN A 79 22.23 -8.23 18.00
N SER A 80 23.50 -7.97 18.31
CA SER A 80 24.06 -6.61 18.36
C SER A 80 24.04 -5.90 16.99
N ASN A 81 23.97 -6.62 15.88
CA ASN A 81 23.82 -6.06 14.52
C ASN A 81 22.36 -5.78 14.15
N GLY A 82 21.41 -6.11 15.03
CA GLY A 82 19.98 -5.92 14.83
C GLY A 82 19.31 -7.03 14.02
N SER A 83 20.02 -8.11 13.67
CA SER A 83 19.41 -9.28 13.02
C SER A 83 18.44 -9.95 13.97
N ILE A 84 17.32 -10.45 13.42
CA ILE A 84 16.23 -11.07 14.16
C ILE A 84 16.21 -12.56 13.82
N CYS A 85 16.14 -13.45 14.82
CA CYS A 85 15.74 -14.83 14.58
C CYS A 85 14.23 -14.93 14.70
N LEU A 86 13.59 -15.06 13.55
CA LEU A 86 12.16 -15.25 13.39
C LEU A 86 11.99 -16.17 12.18
N ASP A 87 11.37 -17.32 12.39
CA ASP A 87 11.18 -18.40 11.41
C ASP A 87 10.40 -17.94 10.17
N ILE A 88 9.42 -17.05 10.34
CA ILE A 88 8.66 -16.47 9.23
C ILE A 88 9.53 -15.61 8.30
N LEU A 89 10.72 -15.18 8.72
CA LEU A 89 11.69 -14.48 7.85
C LEU A 89 12.69 -15.43 7.18
N LYS A 90 12.52 -16.74 7.39
CA LYS A 90 13.40 -17.81 6.91
C LYS A 90 12.57 -18.95 6.32
N GLU A 91 12.57 -20.12 6.95
CA GLU A 91 11.95 -21.35 6.47
C GLU A 91 10.42 -21.35 6.48
N GLN A 92 9.78 -20.56 7.36
CA GLN A 92 8.31 -20.43 7.41
C GLN A 92 7.79 -19.24 6.59
N TRP A 93 8.64 -18.61 5.77
CA TRP A 93 8.19 -17.55 4.88
C TRP A 93 7.19 -18.11 3.86
N SER A 94 6.02 -17.50 3.80
CA SER A 94 5.03 -17.73 2.75
C SER A 94 4.81 -16.44 1.97
N PRO A 95 4.70 -16.49 0.63
CA PRO A 95 4.30 -15.34 -0.17
C PRO A 95 2.98 -14.70 0.27
N ALA A 96 2.14 -15.38 1.06
CA ALA A 96 0.91 -14.83 1.63
C ALA A 96 1.12 -13.96 2.88
N LEU A 97 2.32 -13.96 3.48
CA LEU A 97 2.65 -13.10 4.62
C LEU A 97 2.88 -11.66 4.15
N THR A 98 2.42 -10.70 4.96
CA THR A 98 2.58 -9.27 4.70
C THR A 98 3.52 -8.64 5.73
N ILE A 99 4.05 -7.46 5.42
CA ILE A 99 4.84 -6.63 6.32
C ILE A 99 4.05 -6.30 7.59
N SER A 100 2.73 -6.08 7.50
CA SER A 100 1.90 -5.92 8.70
C SER A 100 1.99 -7.15 9.62
N LYS A 101 1.86 -8.37 9.08
CA LYS A 101 2.02 -9.62 9.85
C LYS A 101 3.45 -9.80 10.38
N VAL A 102 4.47 -9.41 9.60
CA VAL A 102 5.87 -9.45 10.05
C VAL A 102 6.08 -8.52 11.25
N LEU A 103 5.59 -7.27 11.18
CA LEU A 103 5.71 -6.30 12.26
C LEU A 103 4.96 -6.75 13.53
N LEU A 104 3.75 -7.29 13.36
CA LEU A 104 2.99 -7.88 14.48
C LEU A 104 3.73 -9.07 15.10
N SER A 105 4.37 -9.91 14.29
CA SER A 105 5.17 -11.03 14.78
C SER A 105 6.42 -10.55 15.55
N ILE A 106 7.05 -9.45 15.12
CA ILE A 106 8.15 -8.82 15.86
C ILE A 106 7.65 -8.22 17.18
N CYS A 107 6.47 -7.58 17.21
CA CYS A 107 5.85 -7.14 18.46
C CYS A 107 5.60 -8.31 19.42
N SER A 108 5.04 -9.41 18.92
CA SER A 108 4.82 -10.61 19.72
C SER A 108 6.14 -11.17 20.26
N LEU A 109 7.20 -11.16 19.45
CA LEU A 109 8.54 -11.61 19.87
C LEU A 109 9.11 -10.74 21.00
N LEU A 110 8.87 -9.42 20.98
CA LEU A 110 9.27 -8.52 22.07
C LEU A 110 8.52 -8.79 23.38
N THR A 111 7.24 -9.19 23.30
CA THR A 111 6.47 -9.58 24.49
C THR A 111 6.90 -10.95 25.00
N ASP A 112 7.05 -11.93 24.09
CA ASP A 112 7.33 -13.32 24.39
C ASP A 112 8.61 -13.81 23.66
N PRO A 113 9.80 -13.58 24.23
CA PRO A 113 11.06 -14.08 23.67
C PRO A 113 11.08 -15.61 23.56
N ASN A 114 11.78 -16.13 22.54
CA ASN A 114 12.03 -17.56 22.37
C ASN A 114 13.44 -17.95 22.85
N PRO A 115 13.62 -18.43 24.10
CA PRO A 115 14.94 -18.76 24.62
C PRO A 115 15.47 -20.14 24.18
N ASP A 116 14.70 -20.91 23.41
CA ASP A 116 15.11 -22.23 22.91
C ASP A 116 15.81 -22.16 21.55
N ASP A 117 15.55 -21.09 20.77
CA ASP A 117 16.30 -20.75 19.56
C ASP A 117 16.88 -19.31 19.60
N PRO A 118 17.84 -19.03 20.51
CA PRO A 118 18.37 -17.68 20.68
C PRO A 118 19.49 -17.34 19.70
N LEU A 119 19.55 -16.08 19.27
CA LEU A 119 20.76 -15.53 18.61
C LEU A 119 21.84 -15.15 19.62
N VAL A 120 21.45 -14.84 20.85
CA VAL A 120 22.36 -14.43 21.92
C VAL A 120 22.16 -15.35 23.12
N PRO A 121 22.91 -16.48 23.20
CA PRO A 121 22.74 -17.49 24.24
C PRO A 121 22.86 -16.94 25.67
N GLU A 122 23.72 -15.94 25.88
CA GLU A 122 23.92 -15.30 27.19
C GLU A 122 22.66 -14.58 27.69
N ILE A 123 21.97 -13.86 26.79
CA ILE A 123 20.71 -13.18 27.13
C ILE A 123 19.60 -14.22 27.35
N ALA A 124 19.55 -15.28 26.54
CA ALA A 124 18.60 -16.37 26.70
C ALA A 124 18.79 -17.13 28.02
N HIS A 125 20.04 -17.37 28.42
CA HIS A 125 20.37 -17.95 29.71
C HIS A 125 19.88 -17.05 30.85
N MET A 126 20.19 -15.75 30.80
CA MET A 126 19.69 -14.78 31.77
C MET A 126 18.16 -14.76 31.84
N TYR A 127 17.48 -14.78 30.69
CA TYR A 127 16.01 -14.84 30.61
C TYR A 127 15.41 -16.09 31.27
N LYS A 128 16.12 -17.23 31.18
CA LYS A 128 15.74 -18.52 31.78
C LYS A 128 16.06 -18.62 33.27
N THR A 129 17.20 -18.09 33.72
CA THR A 129 17.69 -18.26 35.10
C THR A 129 17.36 -17.10 36.03
N ASP A 130 17.28 -15.88 35.52
CA ASP A 130 17.06 -14.65 36.30
C ASP A 130 16.22 -13.64 35.51
N ARG A 131 14.90 -13.89 35.51
CA ARG A 131 13.93 -13.07 34.78
C ARG A 131 13.95 -11.60 35.25
N SER A 132 14.07 -11.37 36.55
CA SER A 132 14.09 -10.02 37.13
C SER A 132 15.28 -9.20 36.63
N LYS A 133 16.47 -9.80 36.58
CA LYS A 133 17.68 -9.14 36.03
C LYS A 133 17.57 -8.91 34.53
N TYR A 134 17.04 -9.88 33.78
CA TYR A 134 16.77 -9.71 32.35
C TYR A 134 15.88 -8.49 32.11
N GLU A 135 14.74 -8.42 32.78
CA GLU A 135 13.79 -7.33 32.57
C GLU A 135 14.35 -5.97 33.01
N ALA A 136 15.05 -5.91 34.14
CA ALA A 136 15.69 -4.68 34.60
C ALA A 136 16.74 -4.18 33.60
N THR A 137 17.52 -5.10 33.02
CA THR A 137 18.52 -4.79 32.00
C THR A 137 17.86 -4.32 30.70
N ALA A 138 16.84 -5.04 30.21
CA ALA A 138 16.08 -4.68 29.03
C ALA A 138 15.38 -3.31 29.18
N ARG A 139 14.80 -3.00 30.35
CA ARG A 139 14.25 -1.67 30.66
C ARG A 139 15.33 -0.58 30.62
N SER A 140 16.50 -0.82 31.22
CA SER A 140 17.61 0.14 31.20
C SER A 140 18.12 0.40 29.78
N TRP A 141 18.23 -0.65 28.96
CA TRP A 141 18.60 -0.52 27.54
C TRP A 141 17.54 0.24 26.75
N THR A 142 16.25 -0.04 26.99
CA THR A 142 15.14 0.66 26.34
C THR A 142 15.17 2.16 26.65
N GLN A 143 15.46 2.55 27.90
CA GLN A 143 15.58 3.96 28.28
C GLN A 143 16.82 4.65 27.68
N LYS A 144 17.92 3.91 27.49
CA LYS A 144 19.19 4.45 26.94
C LYS A 144 19.21 4.54 25.42
N CYS A 145 18.67 3.51 24.75
CA CYS A 145 18.80 3.32 23.31
C CYS A 145 17.49 3.55 22.56
N GLY A 146 16.33 3.36 23.21
CA GLY A 146 15.05 3.80 22.67
C GLY A 146 15.06 5.33 22.63
N ALA A 147 14.99 5.91 21.44
CA ALA A 147 14.95 7.36 21.33
C ALA A 147 13.73 7.91 22.08
N SER A 148 13.90 9.06 22.74
CA SER A 148 12.83 9.75 23.45
C SER A 148 11.64 9.98 22.50
N ARG A 149 10.41 9.79 22.99
CA ARG A 149 9.17 10.08 22.22
C ARG A 149 9.18 11.48 21.57
N ARG A 150 9.94 12.42 22.12
CA ARG A 150 10.11 13.79 21.58
C ARG A 150 10.98 13.85 20.33
N ASP A 151 12.07 13.07 20.26
CA ASP A 151 13.01 13.08 19.13
C ASP A 151 12.43 12.37 17.90
N LEU A 152 11.51 11.44 18.12
CA LEU A 152 10.81 10.71 17.07
C LEU A 152 9.53 11.39 16.61
N ALA A 153 8.83 12.17 17.43
CA ALA A 153 7.70 12.97 16.96
C ALA A 153 8.12 13.93 15.83
N ILE A 154 9.31 14.54 15.94
CA ILE A 154 9.86 15.42 14.89
C ILE A 154 10.22 14.63 13.61
N ARG A 155 10.67 13.38 13.74
CA ARG A 155 11.05 12.52 12.59
C ARG A 155 9.85 11.80 11.95
N ALA A 156 8.86 11.40 12.74
CA ALA A 156 7.58 10.85 12.26
C ALA A 156 6.77 11.90 11.50
N LEU A 157 6.81 13.17 11.95
CA LEU A 157 6.24 14.32 11.23
C LEU A 157 6.97 14.65 9.91
N SER A 158 8.22 14.18 9.73
CA SER A 158 8.97 14.36 8.48
C SER A 158 8.61 13.34 7.40
N PHE A 159 7.82 12.31 7.73
CA PHE A 159 7.20 11.45 6.73
C PHE A 159 5.92 12.12 6.25
N ASN A 160 5.94 12.59 5.01
CA ASN A 160 4.87 13.35 4.35
C ASN A 160 3.62 12.48 4.09
N VAL A 161 2.95 12.02 5.16
CA VAL A 161 1.64 11.39 5.08
C VAL A 161 0.59 12.49 5.19
N LYS A 162 0.22 13.06 4.04
CA LYS A 162 -0.90 14.02 3.93
C LYS A 162 -2.25 13.30 4.06
N THR A 163 -2.60 12.79 5.25
CA THR A 163 -3.99 12.42 5.55
C THR A 163 -4.43 12.97 6.91
N PRO A 164 -5.52 13.75 6.97
CA PRO A 164 -5.99 14.39 8.21
C PRO A 164 -6.49 13.39 9.27
N LEU A 165 -6.75 12.13 8.91
CA LEU A 165 -7.12 11.08 9.87
C LEU A 165 -6.00 10.68 10.85
N PHE A 166 -4.74 10.94 10.51
CA PHE A 166 -3.61 10.58 11.37
C PHE A 166 -3.44 11.56 12.55
N LEU A 167 -3.94 12.79 12.40
CA LEU A 167 -3.93 13.79 13.46
C LEU A 167 -4.98 13.49 14.52
N ASP A 168 -6.17 12.97 14.16
CA ASP A 168 -7.25 12.78 15.15
C ASP A 168 -7.01 11.60 16.09
N ILE A 169 -6.42 10.50 15.62
CA ILE A 169 -6.05 9.36 16.50
C ILE A 169 -4.88 9.75 17.43
N TRP A 170 -3.98 10.61 16.95
CA TRP A 170 -2.85 11.14 17.73
C TRP A 170 -3.25 12.25 18.73
N TYR A 171 -4.19 13.12 18.37
CA TYR A 171 -4.70 14.17 19.25
C TYR A 171 -5.61 13.62 20.35
N THR A 172 -6.40 12.57 20.06
CA THR A 172 -7.30 11.98 21.05
C THR A 172 -6.51 11.32 22.20
N THR A 173 -5.31 10.77 21.93
CA THR A 173 -4.43 10.22 22.97
C THR A 173 -3.60 11.28 23.72
N LEU A 174 -3.29 12.41 23.09
CA LEU A 174 -2.66 13.56 23.76
C LEU A 174 -3.61 14.36 24.67
N SER A 175 -4.92 14.34 24.39
CA SER A 175 -5.93 15.00 25.23
C SER A 175 -6.08 14.37 26.62
N CYS A 176 -5.76 13.08 26.77
CA CYS A 176 -5.78 12.38 28.06
C CYS A 176 -4.59 12.70 28.99
N LEU A 177 -3.61 13.50 28.55
CA LEU A 177 -2.39 13.80 29.32
C LEU A 177 -2.16 15.30 29.60
N GLY A 178 -3.18 16.15 29.38
CA GLY A 178 -3.20 17.51 29.96
C GLY A 178 -2.18 18.51 29.38
N LEU A 179 -1.68 18.32 28.17
CA LEU A 179 -0.79 19.31 27.52
C LEU A 179 -1.59 20.23 26.57
N LYS A 180 -1.66 21.52 26.91
CA LYS A 180 -2.21 22.57 26.03
C LYS A 180 -1.25 22.81 24.86
N VAL A 181 -1.73 22.61 23.62
CA VAL A 181 -1.04 23.08 22.41
C VAL A 181 -1.78 24.30 21.89
N TRP A 182 -1.06 25.42 21.77
CA TRP A 182 -1.52 26.67 21.16
C TRP A 182 -1.78 26.46 19.66
N LYS A 183 -2.97 26.83 19.18
CA LYS A 183 -3.23 27.18 17.78
C LYS A 183 -2.83 28.63 17.61
N SER A 184 -1.92 28.94 16.70
CA SER A 184 -1.79 30.31 16.19
C SER A 184 -1.65 30.30 14.67
N ASP A 185 -2.42 31.19 14.08
CA ASP A 185 -2.74 31.35 12.67
C ASP A 185 -1.63 32.01 11.84
N MET A 186 -1.66 31.66 10.54
CA MET A 186 -1.43 32.45 9.33
C MET A 186 -0.11 33.20 9.09
N GLY A 187 0.41 33.04 7.86
CA GLY A 187 1.36 33.99 7.27
C GLY A 187 1.95 33.54 5.93
N LEU A 188 1.24 33.79 4.83
CA LEU A 188 1.76 33.81 3.45
C LEU A 188 2.81 34.91 3.29
N CYS A 189 3.96 34.61 2.69
CA CYS A 189 4.75 35.54 1.88
C CYS A 189 5.40 34.79 0.73
N LEU A 190 4.99 35.13 -0.49
CA LEU A 190 5.62 34.78 -1.77
C LEU A 190 6.87 35.65 -1.97
N ASP A 191 7.95 35.08 -2.52
CA ASP A 191 8.74 35.80 -3.52
C ASP A 191 9.41 34.86 -4.55
N LYS A 192 9.56 35.39 -5.77
CA LYS A 192 9.74 34.70 -7.06
C LYS A 192 11.20 34.54 -7.53
N HIS A 193 11.34 33.63 -8.50
CA HIS A 193 12.41 33.40 -9.51
C HIS A 193 13.54 32.42 -9.13
N LYS A 194 13.97 31.46 -9.96
CA LYS A 194 13.80 31.21 -11.41
C LYS A 194 14.04 29.71 -11.75
N ARG A 195 13.25 29.24 -12.72
CA ARG A 195 13.25 27.96 -13.46
C ARG A 195 14.59 27.22 -13.62
N ASP A 196 14.54 25.90 -13.44
CA ASP A 196 15.03 24.92 -14.41
C ASP A 196 13.97 23.80 -14.55
N ALA A 197 13.83 23.28 -15.76
CA ALA A 197 12.68 22.54 -16.26
C ALA A 197 12.85 21.00 -16.21
N ASP A 198 11.69 20.33 -16.20
CA ASP A 198 11.38 18.94 -16.58
C ASP A 198 11.91 17.76 -15.74
N ASN A 199 10.99 17.18 -14.95
CA ASN A 199 10.41 15.86 -15.27
C ASN A 199 9.06 15.71 -14.55
N ASP A 200 7.99 16.01 -15.28
CA ASP A 200 6.60 15.99 -14.83
C ASP A 200 6.13 14.53 -14.76
N GLU A 201 6.20 13.88 -13.59
CA GLU A 201 5.50 12.61 -13.37
C GLU A 201 3.99 12.91 -13.27
N LEU A 202 3.36 12.95 -14.45
CA LEU A 202 1.92 13.08 -14.60
C LEU A 202 1.21 12.01 -13.73
N HIS A 203 0.48 12.46 -12.71
CA HIS A 203 -0.51 11.63 -12.02
C HIS A 203 -1.56 11.18 -13.04
N VAL A 204 -1.40 9.99 -13.62
CA VAL A 204 -2.40 9.45 -14.56
C VAL A 204 -3.62 8.99 -13.76
N GLU A 205 -4.69 9.80 -13.80
CA GLU A 205 -6.02 9.37 -13.38
C GLU A 205 -6.51 8.25 -14.31
N PHE A 206 -6.61 7.04 -13.77
CA PHE A 206 -7.02 5.85 -14.53
C PHE A 206 -8.48 5.88 -14.96
N ALA A 207 -9.34 6.55 -14.20
CA ALA A 207 -10.72 6.83 -14.54
C ALA A 207 -10.90 8.35 -14.53
N GLY A 208 -11.04 8.93 -15.71
CA GLY A 208 -11.35 10.35 -15.92
C GLY A 208 -12.41 10.49 -17.02
N GLY A 209 -12.96 11.69 -17.20
CA GLY A 209 -14.06 11.91 -18.14
C GLY A 209 -15.33 11.15 -17.75
N ASN A 210 -15.91 10.41 -18.69
CA ASN A 210 -17.16 9.63 -18.50
C ASN A 210 -16.90 8.14 -18.20
N VAL A 211 -15.69 7.77 -17.76
CA VAL A 211 -15.35 6.38 -17.42
C VAL A 211 -15.85 6.04 -16.01
N HIS A 212 -16.64 4.97 -15.88
CA HIS A 212 -17.10 4.47 -14.59
C HIS A 212 -16.17 3.38 -14.04
N LEU A 213 -15.61 3.61 -12.85
CA LEU A 213 -14.82 2.61 -12.13
C LEU A 213 -15.73 1.53 -11.54
N ILE A 214 -15.36 0.27 -11.77
CA ILE A 214 -16.05 -0.92 -11.27
C ILE A 214 -15.12 -1.63 -10.28
N THR A 215 -15.51 -1.63 -9.00
CA THR A 215 -14.74 -2.23 -7.90
C THR A 215 -15.43 -3.41 -7.23
N THR A 216 -16.75 -3.59 -7.45
CA THR A 216 -17.51 -4.72 -6.90
C THR A 216 -18.32 -5.42 -7.99
N LYS A 217 -18.63 -6.71 -7.78
CA LYS A 217 -19.44 -7.49 -8.72
C LYS A 217 -20.86 -6.91 -8.85
N GLU A 218 -21.41 -6.39 -7.76
CA GLU A 218 -22.70 -5.71 -7.76
C GLU A 218 -22.68 -4.48 -8.66
N SER A 219 -21.60 -3.68 -8.62
CA SER A 219 -21.47 -2.49 -9.48
C SER A 219 -21.32 -2.86 -10.97
N TRP A 220 -20.68 -3.99 -11.26
CA TRP A 220 -20.59 -4.56 -12.62
C TRP A 220 -21.97 -4.98 -13.13
N ASP A 221 -22.68 -5.81 -12.37
CA ASP A 221 -24.00 -6.33 -12.74
C ASP A 221 -25.03 -5.20 -12.88
N GLN A 222 -24.97 -4.20 -11.99
CA GLN A 222 -25.79 -2.99 -12.08
C GLN A 222 -25.52 -2.22 -13.38
N LYS A 223 -24.26 -1.96 -13.73
CA LYS A 223 -23.91 -1.18 -14.92
C LYS A 223 -24.25 -1.89 -16.22
N LEU A 224 -24.10 -3.22 -16.27
CA LEU A 224 -24.57 -4.01 -17.41
C LEU A 224 -26.09 -3.96 -17.56
N SER A 225 -26.82 -4.01 -16.44
CA SER A 225 -28.28 -3.93 -16.44
C SER A 225 -28.77 -2.54 -16.87
N GLU A 226 -28.12 -1.47 -16.40
CA GLU A 226 -28.37 -0.09 -16.83
C GLU A 226 -28.12 0.07 -18.33
N ALA A 227 -26.98 -0.43 -18.84
CA ALA A 227 -26.67 -0.34 -20.26
C ALA A 227 -27.68 -1.08 -21.15
N SER A 228 -28.12 -2.27 -20.74
CA SER A 228 -29.12 -3.04 -21.50
C SER A 228 -30.47 -2.32 -21.54
N ARG A 229 -30.93 -1.75 -20.41
CA ARG A 229 -32.16 -0.95 -20.36
C ARG A 229 -32.08 0.28 -21.26
N ASP A 230 -30.92 0.94 -21.28
CA ASP A 230 -30.72 2.19 -22.02
C ASP A 230 -30.25 1.93 -23.47
N GLY A 231 -30.17 0.66 -23.90
CA GLY A 231 -29.75 0.25 -25.24
C GLY A 231 -28.29 0.58 -25.59
N LYS A 232 -27.44 0.86 -24.59
CA LYS A 232 -26.04 1.25 -24.78
C LYS A 232 -25.12 0.05 -24.95
N ILE A 233 -24.13 0.21 -25.82
CA ILE A 233 -22.99 -0.71 -25.88
C ILE A 233 -22.01 -0.34 -24.75
N VAL A 234 -21.55 -1.36 -24.03
CA VAL A 234 -20.57 -1.21 -22.96
C VAL A 234 -19.19 -1.48 -23.52
N LEU A 235 -18.27 -0.55 -23.29
CA LEU A 235 -16.85 -0.78 -23.48
C LEU A 235 -16.22 -0.99 -22.10
N ALA A 236 -15.81 -2.22 -21.81
CA ALA A 236 -15.21 -2.59 -20.53
C ALA A 236 -13.69 -2.76 -20.68
N ASN A 237 -12.92 -1.90 -20.02
CA ASN A 237 -11.46 -2.00 -19.95
C ASN A 237 -11.07 -2.75 -18.67
N PHE A 238 -10.72 -4.02 -18.81
CA PHE A 238 -10.07 -4.79 -17.75
C PHE A 238 -8.61 -4.36 -17.67
N SER A 239 -8.33 -3.58 -16.64
CA SER A 239 -7.10 -2.83 -16.48
C SER A 239 -6.46 -3.17 -15.13
N ALA A 240 -5.18 -2.83 -15.02
CA ALA A 240 -4.49 -2.89 -13.74
C ALA A 240 -3.69 -1.61 -13.55
N THR A 241 -3.81 -1.01 -12.36
CA THR A 241 -3.12 0.24 -12.01
C THR A 241 -1.59 0.12 -12.10
N TRP A 242 -1.10 -1.11 -12.06
CA TRP A 242 0.30 -1.47 -12.15
C TRP A 242 0.81 -1.83 -13.56
N CYS A 243 -0.06 -1.79 -14.57
CA CYS A 243 0.28 -2.20 -15.93
C CYS A 243 0.72 -0.97 -16.74
N GLY A 244 1.97 -0.94 -17.18
CA GLY A 244 2.53 0.15 -17.99
C GLY A 244 1.68 0.44 -19.23
N PRO A 245 1.37 -0.58 -20.05
CA PRO A 245 0.42 -0.43 -21.16
C PRO A 245 -0.96 0.13 -20.75
N CYS A 246 -1.49 -0.24 -19.58
CA CYS A 246 -2.76 0.34 -19.08
C CYS A 246 -2.61 1.84 -18.77
N LYS A 247 -1.53 2.26 -18.12
CA LYS A 247 -1.24 3.68 -17.86
C LYS A 247 -1.11 4.47 -19.17
N GLN A 248 -0.43 3.88 -20.15
CA GLN A 248 -0.19 4.52 -21.45
C GLN A 248 -1.48 4.75 -22.26
N ILE A 249 -2.47 3.86 -22.11
CA ILE A 249 -3.75 3.97 -22.84
C ILE A 249 -4.84 4.69 -22.05
N ALA A 250 -4.73 4.81 -20.73
CA ALA A 250 -5.77 5.42 -19.89
C ALA A 250 -6.18 6.84 -20.31
N PRO A 251 -5.27 7.80 -20.59
CA PRO A 251 -5.67 9.14 -21.05
C PRO A 251 -6.50 9.09 -22.34
N PHE A 252 -6.07 8.25 -23.29
CA PHE A 252 -6.78 8.06 -24.55
C PHE A 252 -8.15 7.40 -24.35
N TYR A 253 -8.25 6.45 -23.42
CA TYR A 253 -9.53 5.82 -23.07
C TYR A 253 -10.51 6.83 -22.45
N ASN A 254 -10.02 7.72 -21.58
CA ASN A 254 -10.80 8.81 -21.01
C ASN A 254 -11.29 9.79 -22.10
N GLU A 255 -10.41 10.21 -23.02
CA GLU A 255 -10.77 11.05 -24.17
C GLU A 255 -11.87 10.39 -25.04
N LEU A 256 -11.76 9.09 -25.29
CA LEU A 256 -12.78 8.33 -26.02
C LEU A 256 -14.13 8.30 -25.29
N SER A 257 -14.12 8.24 -23.96
CA SER A 257 -15.35 8.26 -23.16
C SER A 257 -16.11 9.58 -23.25
N GLU A 258 -15.39 10.69 -23.41
CA GLU A 258 -15.98 12.02 -23.61
C GLU A 258 -16.48 12.19 -25.04
N LYS A 259 -15.72 11.67 -26.01
CA LYS A 259 -16.06 11.76 -27.43
C LYS A 259 -17.29 10.93 -27.83
N TYR A 260 -17.53 9.79 -27.15
CA TYR A 260 -18.59 8.85 -27.49
C TYR A 260 -19.56 8.61 -26.32
N PRO A 261 -20.36 9.63 -25.90
CA PRO A 261 -21.26 9.52 -24.74
C PRO A 261 -22.44 8.55 -24.94
N SER A 262 -22.68 8.13 -26.19
CA SER A 262 -23.65 7.07 -26.53
C SER A 262 -23.19 5.68 -26.08
N LEU A 263 -21.90 5.47 -25.83
CA LEU A 263 -21.34 4.24 -25.27
C LEU A 263 -21.16 4.37 -23.75
N LEU A 264 -21.22 3.24 -23.03
CA LEU A 264 -20.91 3.19 -21.60
C LEU A 264 -19.47 2.70 -21.40
N PHE A 265 -18.58 3.57 -20.91
CA PHE A 265 -17.19 3.22 -20.65
C PHE A 265 -17.01 2.77 -19.21
N LEU A 266 -16.52 1.54 -19.04
CA LEU A 266 -16.21 0.96 -17.74
C LEU A 266 -14.70 0.73 -17.62
N LEU A 267 -14.18 0.95 -16.42
CA LEU A 267 -12.85 0.53 -16.00
C LEU A 267 -13.02 -0.54 -14.92
N VAL A 268 -12.58 -1.76 -15.21
CA VAL A 268 -12.63 -2.90 -14.29
C VAL A 268 -11.22 -3.13 -13.77
N ASP A 269 -11.03 -3.01 -12.45
CA ASP A 269 -9.76 -3.36 -11.84
C ASP A 269 -9.67 -4.88 -11.67
N VAL A 270 -8.73 -5.51 -12.38
CA VAL A 270 -8.58 -6.97 -12.37
C VAL A 270 -8.09 -7.51 -11.02
N ASP A 271 -7.48 -6.67 -10.18
CA ASP A 271 -6.99 -7.06 -8.87
C ASP A 271 -8.12 -7.06 -7.83
N GLU A 272 -9.00 -6.05 -7.89
CA GLU A 272 -10.16 -5.95 -6.98
C GLU A 272 -11.26 -6.97 -7.36
N LEU A 273 -11.38 -7.28 -8.66
CA LEU A 273 -12.40 -8.19 -9.19
C LEU A 273 -11.78 -9.46 -9.78
N SER A 274 -11.03 -10.19 -8.96
CA SER A 274 -10.30 -11.40 -9.38
C SER A 274 -11.22 -12.50 -9.91
N ASP A 275 -12.36 -12.73 -9.26
CA ASP A 275 -13.30 -13.79 -9.64
C ASP A 275 -13.98 -13.47 -10.97
N LEU A 276 -14.39 -12.21 -11.14
CA LEU A 276 -14.95 -11.70 -12.40
C LEU A 276 -13.90 -11.79 -13.51
N SER A 277 -12.68 -11.36 -13.26
CA SER A 277 -11.57 -11.43 -14.22
C SER A 277 -11.25 -12.87 -14.63
N THR A 278 -11.37 -13.82 -13.71
CA THR A 278 -11.22 -15.24 -14.01
C THR A 278 -12.37 -15.73 -14.89
N SER A 279 -13.62 -15.37 -14.58
CA SER A 279 -14.79 -15.77 -15.38
C SER A 279 -14.79 -15.20 -16.81
N TRP A 280 -14.15 -14.04 -17.02
CA TRP A 280 -13.98 -13.39 -18.32
C TRP A 280 -12.66 -13.78 -19.03
N GLU A 281 -11.94 -14.77 -18.48
CA GLU A 281 -10.67 -15.30 -19.00
C GLU A 281 -9.64 -14.20 -19.31
N ILE A 282 -9.44 -13.28 -18.37
CA ILE A 282 -8.44 -12.22 -18.51
C ILE A 282 -7.03 -12.79 -18.36
N LYS A 283 -6.29 -12.87 -19.47
CA LYS A 283 -4.90 -13.36 -19.52
C LYS A 283 -3.85 -12.25 -19.61
N ALA A 284 -4.26 -11.04 -19.99
CA ALA A 284 -3.39 -9.88 -20.14
C ALA A 284 -4.17 -8.59 -19.89
N THR A 285 -3.48 -7.51 -19.51
CA THR A 285 -4.05 -6.18 -19.33
C THR A 285 -3.26 -5.16 -20.17
N PRO A 286 -3.92 -4.13 -20.73
CA PRO A 286 -5.37 -3.93 -20.75
C PRO A 286 -6.04 -4.94 -21.68
N THR A 287 -7.25 -5.39 -21.33
CA THR A 287 -8.13 -6.13 -22.24
C THR A 287 -9.46 -5.41 -22.32
N PHE A 288 -9.88 -5.07 -23.52
CA PHE A 288 -11.13 -4.38 -23.79
C PHE A 288 -12.17 -5.37 -24.29
N PHE A 289 -13.38 -5.30 -23.75
CA PHE A 289 -14.55 -6.00 -24.28
C PHE A 289 -15.60 -5.00 -24.70
N PHE A 290 -16.21 -5.27 -25.85
CA PHE A 290 -17.39 -4.57 -26.33
C PHE A 290 -18.59 -5.46 -26.06
N LEU A 291 -19.53 -5.00 -25.24
CA LEU A 291 -20.66 -5.79 -24.78
C LEU A 291 -21.99 -5.16 -25.19
N ARG A 292 -22.95 -5.98 -25.58
CA ARG A 292 -24.36 -5.60 -25.78
C ARG A 292 -25.25 -6.62 -25.11
N ASP A 293 -26.17 -6.17 -24.26
CA ASP A 293 -27.05 -7.03 -23.46
C ASP A 293 -26.28 -8.12 -22.69
N GLY A 294 -25.14 -7.72 -22.10
CA GLY A 294 -24.25 -8.60 -21.33
C GLY A 294 -23.44 -9.59 -22.18
N LYS A 295 -23.61 -9.62 -23.51
CA LYS A 295 -22.90 -10.53 -24.42
C LYS A 295 -21.71 -9.85 -25.07
N GLN A 296 -20.61 -10.59 -25.22
CA GLN A 296 -19.42 -10.13 -25.93
C GLN A 296 -19.68 -10.02 -27.44
N LEU A 297 -19.44 -8.84 -27.99
CA LEU A 297 -19.39 -8.57 -29.43
C LEU A 297 -17.95 -8.69 -29.95
N GLU A 298 -17.03 -7.96 -29.30
CA GLU A 298 -15.62 -7.92 -29.69
C GLU A 298 -14.71 -7.90 -28.47
N LYS A 299 -13.44 -8.29 -28.70
CA LYS A 299 -12.36 -8.26 -27.71
C LYS A 299 -11.12 -7.64 -28.36
N LEU A 300 -10.40 -6.84 -27.59
CA LEU A 300 -9.06 -6.34 -27.94
C LEU A 300 -8.13 -6.56 -26.75
N VAL A 301 -6.97 -7.15 -27.00
CA VAL A 301 -5.95 -7.38 -25.95
C VAL A 301 -4.74 -6.49 -26.22
N GLY A 302 -4.26 -5.82 -25.17
CA GLY A 302 -3.11 -4.94 -25.21
C GLY A 302 -3.45 -3.48 -25.51
N ALA A 303 -2.48 -2.60 -25.26
CA ALA A 303 -2.62 -1.16 -25.42
C ALA A 303 -2.42 -0.72 -26.88
N ASN A 304 -3.30 -1.13 -27.78
CA ASN A 304 -3.27 -0.75 -29.19
C ASN A 304 -4.25 0.40 -29.49
N LYS A 305 -3.76 1.66 -29.41
CA LYS A 305 -4.61 2.86 -29.61
C LYS A 305 -5.29 2.91 -31.00
N PRO A 306 -4.57 2.72 -32.13
CA PRO A 306 -5.20 2.74 -33.45
C PRO A 306 -6.30 1.68 -33.63
N GLU A 307 -6.05 0.47 -33.14
CA GLU A 307 -7.03 -0.62 -33.27
C GLU A 307 -8.25 -0.41 -32.37
N LEU A 308 -8.05 0.08 -31.13
CA LEU A 308 -9.13 0.43 -30.23
C LEU A 308 -10.07 1.48 -30.85
N GLN A 309 -9.51 2.55 -31.40
CA GLN A 309 -10.31 3.59 -32.04
C GLN A 309 -11.02 3.11 -33.30
N LYS A 310 -10.34 2.32 -34.14
CA LYS A 310 -10.97 1.70 -35.32
C LYS A 310 -12.20 0.88 -34.95
N LYS A 311 -12.11 0.05 -33.89
CA LYS A 311 -13.23 -0.77 -33.40
C LYS A 311 -14.39 0.09 -32.86
N ILE A 312 -14.08 1.11 -32.08
CA ILE A 312 -15.09 2.06 -31.57
C ILE A 312 -15.80 2.76 -32.72
N THR A 313 -15.07 3.30 -33.70
CA THR A 313 -15.67 3.98 -34.86
C THR A 313 -16.56 3.03 -35.65
N ALA A 314 -16.11 1.82 -35.94
CA ALA A 314 -16.93 0.82 -36.65
C ALA A 314 -18.23 0.48 -35.90
N ILE A 315 -18.17 0.39 -34.57
CA ILE A 315 -19.36 0.14 -33.74
C ILE A 315 -20.30 1.34 -33.78
N VAL A 316 -19.78 2.56 -33.61
CA VAL A 316 -20.59 3.78 -33.61
C VAL A 316 -21.26 3.99 -34.97
N ASP A 317 -20.55 3.75 -36.07
CA ASP A 317 -21.08 3.86 -37.44
C ASP A 317 -22.17 2.81 -37.73
N SER A 318 -22.18 1.70 -36.97
CA SER A 318 -23.21 0.64 -37.07
C SER A 318 -24.45 0.90 -36.21
N LEU A 319 -24.40 1.88 -35.29
CA LEU A 319 -25.55 2.25 -34.48
C LEU A 319 -26.53 3.08 -35.33
N PRO A 320 -27.85 2.84 -35.20
CA PRO A 320 -28.83 3.74 -35.81
C PRO A 320 -28.62 5.15 -35.26
N PRO A 321 -28.83 6.21 -36.08
CA PRO A 321 -28.76 7.58 -35.59
C PRO A 321 -29.71 7.73 -34.41
N SER A 322 -29.22 8.28 -33.30
CA SER A 322 -30.05 8.61 -32.15
C SER A 322 -31.04 9.70 -32.58
N ASP A 323 -32.33 9.37 -32.61
CA ASP A 323 -33.39 10.36 -32.80
C ASP A 323 -33.30 11.38 -31.64
N GLU A 324 -33.00 12.65 -31.98
CA GLU A 324 -33.02 13.80 -31.07
C GLU A 324 -34.45 14.11 -30.57
#